data_AF-A0A2X3EFA2-F1
#
_entry.id   AF-A0A2X3EFA2-F1
#
_cell.length_a   1.000
_cell.length_b   1.000
_cell.length_c   1.000
_cell.angle_alpha   90.00
_cell.angle_beta   90.00
_cell.angle_gamma   90.00
#
_symmetry.space_group_name_H-M   'P 1'
#
loop_
_entity.id
_entity.type
_entity.pdbx_description
1 polymer ?
#
loop_
_entity_poly.entity_id
_entity_poly.type
_entity_poly.pdbx_seq_one_letter_code
_entity_poly.pdbx_strand_id
1 'polypeptide(L)' 'MSKKDSIKENINTLRVFSVLFVTSIFGVLGYAVANLESITILKMFVGVVILLFLVLAFVFVMLKYKEQTKILEELE' A
#
# COMPACT_ATOMS: atom_id res chain seq x y z
N MET A 1 -1.77 27.60 -6.42
CA MET A 1 -2.11 26.65 -5.33
C MET A 1 -1.09 26.84 -4.22
N SER A 2 -1.52 26.97 -2.96
CA SER A 2 -0.56 27.16 -1.86
C SER A 2 0.25 25.88 -1.65
N LYS A 3 1.52 26.00 -1.23
CA LYS A 3 2.36 24.83 -0.89
C LYS A 3 1.66 23.90 0.12
N LYS A 4 0.87 24.48 1.04
CA LYS A 4 0.08 23.77 2.03
C LYS A 4 -1.04 22.91 1.41
N ASP A 5 -1.75 23.44 0.41
CA ASP A 5 -2.83 22.72 -0.29
C ASP A 5 -2.29 21.51 -1.06
N SER A 6 -1.13 21.67 -1.71
CA SER A 6 -0.47 20.58 -2.43
C SER A 6 0.00 19.45 -1.50
N ILE A 7 0.53 19.77 -0.32
CA ILE A 7 0.91 18.76 0.68
C ILE A 7 -0.33 18.02 1.20
N LYS A 8 -1.42 18.74 1.47
CA LYS A 8 -2.68 18.15 1.96
C LYS A 8 -3.30 17.20 0.93
N GLU A 9 -3.25 17.55 -0.35
CA GLU A 9 -3.68 16.69 -1.46
C GLU A 9 -2.82 15.43 -1.59
N ASN A 10 -1.50 15.55 -1.47
CA ASN A 10 -0.60 14.41 -1.51
C ASN A 10 -0.81 13.46 -0.32
N ILE A 11 -1.05 13.98 0.89
CA ILE A 11 -1.41 13.17 2.08
C ILE A 11 -2.71 12.41 1.82
N ASN A 12 -3.72 13.06 1.24
CA ASN A 12 -4.99 12.41 0.92
C ASN A 12 -4.79 11.31 -0.14
N THR A 13 -3.96 11.57 -1.14
CA THR A 13 -3.58 10.59 -2.17
C THR A 13 -2.86 9.39 -1.56
N LEU A 14 -1.89 9.61 -0.69
CA LEU A 14 -1.16 8.57 0.04
C LEU A 14 -2.12 7.73 0.91
N ARG A 15 -3.12 8.35 1.55
CA ARG A 15 -4.17 7.63 2.29
C ARG A 15 -4.99 6.70 1.37
N VAL A 16 -5.40 7.18 0.20
CA VAL A 16 -6.13 6.35 -0.78
C VAL A 16 -5.26 5.19 -1.24
N PHE A 17 -3.99 5.43 -1.54
CA PHE A 17 -3.05 4.36 -1.87
C PHE A 17 -2.92 3.33 -0.75
N SER A 18 -2.81 3.76 0.51
CA SER A 18 -2.77 2.84 1.66
C SER A 18 -3.98 1.91 1.70
N VAL A 19 -5.19 2.43 1.44
CA VAL A 19 -6.41 1.59 1.37
C VAL A 19 -6.33 0.61 0.21
N LEU A 20 -5.90 1.07 -0.97
CA LEU A 20 -5.75 0.21 -2.17
C LEU A 20 -4.76 -0.94 -1.92
N PHE A 21 -3.65 -0.68 -1.24
CA PHE A 21 -2.68 -1.72 -0.89
C PHE A 21 -3.28 -2.75 0.06
N VAL A 22 -3.97 -2.31 1.12
CA VAL A 22 -4.63 -3.22 2.07
C VAL A 22 -5.66 -4.09 1.35
N THR A 23 -6.51 -3.49 0.50
CA THR A 23 -7.50 -4.23 -0.28
C THR A 23 -6.84 -5.22 -1.24
N SER A 24 -5.73 -4.83 -1.87
CA SER A 24 -4.98 -5.71 -2.78
C SER A 24 -4.36 -6.90 -2.05
N ILE A 25 -3.79 -6.70 -0.86
CA ILE A 25 -3.24 -7.77 -0.03
C ILE A 25 -4.35 -8.76 0.35
N PHE A 26 -5.49 -8.27 0.82
CA PHE A 26 -6.63 -9.13 1.13
C PHE A 26 -7.22 -9.80 -0.11
N GLY A 27 -7.20 -9.16 -1.28
CA GLY A 27 -7.64 -9.77 -2.54
C GLY A 27 -6.75 -10.96 -2.95
N VAL A 28 -5.43 -10.80 -2.86
CA VAL A 28 -4.47 -11.88 -3.14
C VAL A 28 -4.62 -13.03 -2.14
N LEU A 29 -4.74 -12.72 -0.85
CA LEU A 29 -4.97 -13.73 0.20
C LEU A 29 -6.32 -14.43 0.00
N GLY A 30 -7.39 -13.69 -0.28
CA GLY A 30 -8.72 -14.23 -0.51
C GLY A 30 -8.76 -15.16 -1.71
N TYR A 31 -8.09 -14.78 -2.81
CA TYR A 31 -7.93 -15.67 -3.97
C TYR A 31 -7.14 -16.94 -3.60
N ALA A 32 -6.06 -16.79 -2.82
CA ALA A 32 -5.25 -17.92 -2.40
C ALA A 32 -6.02 -18.92 -1.53
N VAL A 33 -6.82 -18.41 -0.58
CA VAL A 33 -7.67 -19.24 0.28
C VAL A 33 -8.78 -19.91 -0.52
N ALA A 34 -9.45 -19.18 -1.42
CA ALA A 34 -10.55 -19.70 -2.23
C ALA A 34 -10.10 -20.79 -3.23
N ASN A 35 -8.83 -20.78 -3.63
CA ASN A 35 -8.30 -21.67 -4.67
C ASN A 35 -7.21 -22.62 -4.13
N LEU A 36 -7.18 -22.85 -2.82
CA LEU A 36 -6.13 -23.63 -2.12
C LEU A 36 -5.83 -24.98 -2.78
N GLU A 37 -6.86 -25.69 -3.23
CA GLU A 37 -6.74 -27.01 -3.87
C GLU A 37 -6.13 -26.96 -5.29
N SER A 38 -6.21 -25.82 -5.97
CA SER A 38 -5.71 -25.64 -7.35
C SER A 38 -4.36 -24.89 -7.42
N ILE A 39 -3.80 -24.51 -6.28
CA ILE A 39 -2.54 -23.79 -6.19
C ILE A 39 -1.37 -24.76 -6.29
N THR A 40 -0.69 -24.70 -7.41
CA THR A 40 0.60 -25.36 -7.61
C THR A 40 1.70 -24.64 -6.83
N ILE A 41 2.76 -25.35 -6.43
CA ILE A 41 3.94 -24.79 -5.73
C ILE A 41 4.49 -23.53 -6.42
N LEU A 42 4.50 -23.50 -7.76
CA LEU A 42 4.98 -22.36 -8.54
C LEU A 42 4.07 -21.11 -8.37
N LYS A 43 2.75 -21.29 -8.37
CA LYS A 43 1.78 -20.20 -8.11
C LYS A 43 1.90 -19.67 -6.68
N MET A 44 2.17 -20.57 -5.72
CA MET A 44 2.39 -20.20 -4.33
C MET A 44 3.65 -19.32 -4.20
N PHE A 45 4.75 -19.70 -4.86
CA PHE A 45 5.99 -18.92 -4.83
C PHE A 45 5.81 -17.53 -5.44
N VAL A 46 5.16 -17.45 -6.61
CA VAL A 46 4.82 -16.17 -7.25
C VAL A 46 3.91 -15.34 -6.37
N GLY A 47 2.89 -15.96 -5.76
CA GLY A 47 1.98 -15.29 -4.82
C GLY A 47 2.72 -14.69 -3.63
N VAL A 48 3.64 -15.42 -3.01
CA VAL A 48 4.47 -14.95 -1.89
C VAL A 48 5.37 -13.79 -2.31
N VAL A 49 6.00 -13.85 -3.49
CA VAL A 49 6.84 -12.75 -4.02
C VAL A 49 6.01 -11.48 -4.25
N ILE A 50 4.82 -11.61 -4.84
CA ILE A 50 3.90 -10.48 -5.05
C ILE A 50 3.44 -9.90 -3.71
N LEU A 51 3.14 -10.75 -2.73
CA LEU A 51 2.72 -10.32 -1.39
C LEU A 51 3.85 -9.55 -0.68
N LEU A 52 5.08 -10.06 -0.74
CA LEU A 52 6.26 -9.38 -0.24
C LEU A 52 6.45 -8.00 -0.90
N PHE A 53 6.31 -7.94 -2.22
CA PHE A 53 6.41 -6.68 -2.96
C PHE A 53 5.33 -5.67 -2.55
N LEU A 54 4.07 -6.12 -2.42
CA LEU A 54 2.96 -5.29 -1.96
C LEU A 54 3.18 -4.74 -0.55
N VAL A 55 3.69 -5.59 0.36
CA VAL A 55 4.01 -5.16 1.74
C VAL A 55 5.13 -4.13 1.75
N LEU A 56 6.21 -4.34 0.98
CA LEU A 56 7.31 -3.37 0.86
C LEU A 56 6.83 -2.03 0.27
N ALA A 57 6.01 -2.08 -0.79
CA ALA A 57 5.42 -0.89 -1.40
C ALA A 57 4.52 -0.14 -0.41
N PHE A 58 3.71 -0.86 0.36
CA PHE A 58 2.88 -0.27 1.42
C PHE A 58 3.71 0.42 2.49
N VAL A 59 4.78 -0.22 2.97
CA VAL A 59 5.71 0.38 3.96
C VAL A 59 6.34 1.66 3.39
N PHE A 60 6.77 1.65 2.12
CA PHE A 60 7.32 2.83 1.48
C PHE A 60 6.32 4.00 1.42
N VAL A 61 5.07 3.71 1.06
CA VAL A 61 3.98 4.70 1.04
C VAL A 61 3.71 5.25 2.43
N MET A 62 3.71 4.41 3.46
CA MET A 62 3.52 4.84 4.86
C MET A 62 4.67 5.72 5.35
N LEU A 63 5.91 5.43 4.96
CA LEU A 63 7.06 6.30 5.27
C LEU A 63 6.90 7.67 4.62
N LYS A 64 6.49 7.71 3.34
CA LYS A 64 6.23 8.96 2.62
C LYS A 64 5.05 9.75 3.20
N TYR A 65 4.00 9.06 3.62
CA TYR A 65 2.87 9.67 4.33
C TYR A 65 3.33 10.35 5.62
N LYS A 66 4.15 9.67 6.42
CA LYS A 66 4.70 10.22 7.66
C LYS A 66 5.59 11.44 7.41
N GLU A 67 6.45 11.37 6.39
CA GLU A 67 7.33 12.47 5.98
C GLU A 67 6.51 13.72 5.61
N GLN A 68 5.49 13.56 4.77
CA GLN A 68 4.65 14.69 4.35
C GLN A 68 3.77 15.26 5.47
N THR A 69 3.29 14.41 6.37
CA THR A 69 2.50 14.86 7.53
C THR A 69 3.37 15.71 8.45
N LYS A 70 4.63 15.31 8.67
CA LYS A 70 5.59 16.08 9.47
C LYS A 70 5.91 17.44 8.84
N ILE A 71 6.10 17.50 7.53
CA ILE A 71 6.32 18.77 6.81
C ILE A 71 5.11 19.69 6.95
N LEU A 72 3.89 19.14 6.94
CA LEU A 72 2.67 19.92 7.14
C LEU A 72 2.58 20.50 8.56
N GLU A 73 2.95 19.72 9.59
CA GLU A 73 3.01 20.19 10.98
C GLU A 73 4.06 21.29 11.18
N GLU A 74 5.23 21.21 10.52
CA GLU A 74 6.27 22.25 10.59
C GLU A 74 5.89 23.56 9.85
N LEU A 75 4.86 23.51 8.99
CA LEU A 75 4.33 24.64 8.24
C LEU A 75 3.11 25.31 8.90
N GLU A 76 2.57 24.73 9.97
CA GLU A 76 1.53 25.31 10.83
C GLU A 76 2.12 26.11 12.00
#